data_AF-A0A518D4D0-F1
#
_entry.id   AF-A0A518D4D0-F1
#
_cell.length_a   1.000
_cell.length_b   1.000
_cell.length_c   1.000
_cell.angle_alpha   90.00
_cell.angle_beta   90.00
_cell.angle_gamma   90.00
#
_symmetry.space_group_name_H-M   'P 1'
#
loop_
_entity.id
_entity.type
_entity.pdbx_description
1 polymer ?
#
loop_
_entity_poly.entity_id
_entity_poly.type
_entity_poly.pdbx_seq_one_letter_code
_entity_poly.pdbx_strand_id
1 'polypeptide(L)'
;MTRSTRHRTFAATLLASFAVACAAPAGDDASNSTTTWFEPTTATSAAVVPGAESAAPVESSSVLLERTITLAGLEEMFATIAATTDWDMAEPKLWGHYFGHPERKRLELAATALAVQGFDFVDIYPPDVDAAPEDALYYLHVERAEVHDPRSLLELAEGMYQLAERFALTSYDGMDVGPVE
;
A
#
# COMPACT_ATOMS: atom_id res chain seq x y z
N MET A 1 -63.12 6.24 -7.12
CA MET A 1 -62.41 6.90 -8.25
C MET A 1 -60.95 7.06 -7.82
N THR A 2 -59.89 6.53 -8.41
CA THR A 2 -59.65 5.60 -9.52
C THR A 2 -58.20 5.11 -9.30
N ARG A 3 -57.96 3.79 -9.37
CA ARG A 3 -56.60 3.20 -9.39
C ARG A 3 -55.84 3.70 -10.62
N SER A 4 -54.56 4.04 -10.49
CA SER A 4 -53.69 4.25 -11.65
C SER A 4 -52.47 3.33 -11.58
N THR A 5 -52.64 2.17 -12.21
CA THR A 5 -51.57 1.26 -12.64
C THR A 5 -51.07 1.75 -13.99
N ARG A 6 -49.76 1.95 -14.16
CA ARG A 6 -49.10 1.79 -15.48
C ARG A 6 -47.71 1.20 -15.32
N HIS A 7 -47.63 -0.07 -15.72
CA HIS A 7 -46.40 -0.74 -16.17
C HIS A 7 -45.76 0.03 -17.32
N ARG A 8 -44.43 0.12 -17.33
CA ARG A 8 -43.65 0.20 -18.56
C ARG A 8 -42.34 -0.57 -18.41
N THR A 9 -42.41 -1.84 -18.81
CA THR A 9 -41.29 -2.61 -19.34
C THR A 9 -40.78 -1.95 -20.61
N PHE A 10 -39.48 -1.71 -20.74
CA PHE A 10 -38.80 -1.63 -22.03
C PHE A 10 -37.46 -2.37 -21.92
N ALA A 11 -37.35 -3.39 -22.76
CA ALA A 11 -36.14 -4.11 -23.10
C ALA A 11 -35.46 -3.44 -24.31
N ALA A 12 -34.30 -4.00 -24.73
CA ALA A 12 -33.51 -3.74 -25.95
C ALA A 12 -32.44 -2.62 -25.76
N THR A 13 -31.17 -2.72 -26.16
CA THR A 13 -30.39 -3.58 -27.08
C THR A 13 -28.91 -3.13 -26.87
N LEU A 14 -27.94 -4.02 -26.55
CA LEU A 14 -27.02 -4.76 -27.45
C LEU A 14 -25.73 -3.99 -27.83
N LEU A 15 -24.62 -4.74 -27.89
CA LEU A 15 -23.30 -4.53 -28.55
C LEU A 15 -22.12 -3.99 -27.72
N ALA A 16 -21.19 -4.91 -27.39
CA ALA A 16 -19.76 -4.87 -27.76
C ALA A 16 -19.16 -6.24 -27.32
N SER A 17 -18.87 -7.21 -28.20
CA SER A 17 -17.79 -7.34 -29.20
C SER A 17 -16.35 -7.32 -28.65
N PHE A 18 -15.68 -8.47 -28.83
CA PHE A 18 -14.23 -8.71 -29.00
C PHE A 18 -13.33 -8.33 -27.80
N ALA A 19 -12.43 -9.15 -27.27
CA ALA A 19 -11.36 -10.01 -27.81
C ALA A 19 -10.70 -10.67 -26.55
N VAL A 20 -9.78 -11.64 -26.52
CA VAL A 20 -8.90 -12.29 -27.49
C VAL A 20 -8.52 -13.63 -26.84
N ALA A 21 -8.52 -14.72 -27.61
CA ALA A 21 -7.94 -15.99 -27.20
C ALA A 21 -6.45 -15.96 -27.56
N CYS A 22 -5.55 -16.07 -26.59
CA CYS A 22 -4.12 -16.20 -26.84
C CYS A 22 -3.76 -17.69 -26.87
N ALA A 23 -3.55 -18.22 -28.07
CA ALA A 23 -2.98 -19.53 -28.32
C ALA A 23 -1.44 -19.44 -28.24
N ALA A 24 -0.82 -20.34 -27.49
CA ALA A 24 0.61 -20.62 -27.56
C ALA A 24 0.93 -21.42 -28.83
N PRO A 25 2.13 -21.23 -29.40
CA PRO A 25 2.91 -22.42 -29.71
C PRO A 25 4.40 -22.31 -29.36
N ALA A 26 4.96 -23.49 -29.12
CA ALA A 26 6.34 -23.81 -28.86
C ALA A 26 7.31 -23.27 -29.93
N GLY A 27 8.49 -22.87 -29.49
CA GLY A 27 9.63 -22.53 -30.31
C GLY A 27 10.91 -22.99 -29.62
N ASP A 28 11.38 -24.16 -30.03
CA ASP A 28 12.74 -24.67 -29.89
C ASP A 28 13.70 -23.70 -30.61
N ASP A 29 14.75 -23.23 -29.94
CA ASP A 29 15.99 -22.90 -30.65
C ASP A 29 17.20 -23.14 -29.74
N ALA A 30 17.98 -24.11 -30.17
CA ALA A 30 19.27 -24.47 -29.64
C ALA A 30 20.33 -23.50 -30.19
N SER A 31 21.16 -22.93 -29.32
CA SER A 31 22.63 -22.90 -29.46
C SER A 31 23.25 -21.82 -28.60
N ASN A 32 24.08 -22.25 -27.66
CA ASN A 32 25.52 -22.01 -27.67
C ASN A 32 26.02 -21.94 -26.24
N SER A 33 26.73 -22.97 -25.80
CA SER A 33 27.98 -22.82 -25.05
C SER A 33 28.53 -24.21 -24.74
N THR A 34 29.22 -24.79 -25.71
CA THR A 34 30.22 -25.83 -25.44
C THR A 34 31.54 -25.10 -25.25
N THR A 35 32.22 -25.35 -24.13
CA THR A 35 33.69 -25.50 -23.98
C THR A 35 34.18 -24.94 -22.65
N THR A 36 34.39 -25.80 -21.64
CA THR A 36 35.74 -26.18 -21.17
C THR A 36 35.67 -26.96 -19.85
N TRP A 37 36.02 -28.24 -20.00
CA TRP A 37 36.81 -29.13 -19.13
C TRP A 37 37.13 -28.78 -17.67
N PHE A 38 36.87 -29.80 -16.84
CA PHE A 38 37.25 -30.03 -15.45
C PHE A 38 38.74 -29.84 -15.14
N GLU A 39 39.01 -29.36 -13.93
CA GLU A 39 40.04 -29.91 -13.04
C GLU A 39 39.48 -30.06 -11.62
N PRO A 40 39.63 -31.23 -10.97
CA PRO A 40 39.41 -31.38 -9.53
C PRO A 40 40.73 -31.15 -8.77
N THR A 41 40.73 -30.30 -7.75
CA THR A 41 41.76 -30.36 -6.71
C THR A 41 41.10 -30.42 -5.34
N THR A 42 41.53 -31.45 -4.63
CA THR A 42 41.09 -31.91 -3.33
C THR A 42 41.57 -30.98 -2.20
N ALA A 43 40.69 -30.79 -1.23
CA ALA A 43 40.82 -30.33 0.16
C ALA A 43 42.21 -30.12 0.78
N THR A 44 42.33 -29.12 1.67
CA THR A 44 42.87 -29.33 3.04
C THR A 44 42.65 -28.13 3.99
N SER A 45 42.22 -28.48 5.21
CA SER A 45 42.53 -27.90 6.53
C SER A 45 42.20 -26.46 6.91
N ALA A 46 41.11 -26.36 7.68
CA ALA A 46 41.04 -25.82 9.05
C ALA A 46 42.23 -25.01 9.60
N ALA A 47 41.93 -23.76 10.00
CA ALA A 47 42.52 -23.13 11.17
C ALA A 47 41.57 -22.06 11.76
N VAL A 48 41.04 -22.41 12.94
CA VAL A 48 40.64 -21.58 14.08
C VAL A 48 40.86 -20.05 14.02
N VAL A 49 39.78 -19.30 14.30
CA VAL A 49 39.80 -18.07 15.10
C VAL A 49 38.47 -17.95 15.87
N PRO A 50 38.47 -18.00 17.21
CA PRO A 50 37.34 -17.57 18.03
C PRO A 50 37.48 -16.06 18.27
N GLY A 51 36.56 -15.28 17.71
CA GLY A 51 36.52 -13.84 17.89
C GLY A 51 35.07 -13.40 17.88
N ALA A 52 34.42 -13.49 19.02
CA ALA A 52 33.18 -12.79 19.28
C ALA A 52 33.48 -11.29 19.25
N GLU A 53 33.27 -10.66 18.10
CA GLU A 53 33.03 -9.23 18.06
C GLU A 53 31.60 -9.04 17.56
N SER A 54 30.82 -8.55 18.53
CA SER A 54 29.52 -7.96 18.35
C SER A 54 29.62 -6.88 17.26
N ALA A 55 29.39 -7.27 16.01
CA ALA A 55 28.99 -6.34 14.98
C ALA A 55 27.49 -6.13 15.17
N ALA A 56 27.16 -5.19 16.05
CA ALA A 56 25.86 -4.54 16.01
C ALA A 56 25.58 -4.10 14.55
N PRO A 57 24.38 -4.33 14.00
CA PRO A 57 23.97 -3.64 12.79
C PRO A 57 23.71 -2.18 13.15
N VAL A 58 24.78 -1.39 13.28
CA VAL A 58 24.69 0.06 13.16
C VAL A 58 24.81 0.38 11.68
N GLU A 59 24.03 1.36 11.23
CA GLU A 59 24.14 2.04 9.93
C GLU A 59 23.16 1.57 8.83
N SER A 60 21.87 1.52 9.18
CA SER A 60 20.79 1.80 8.21
C SER A 60 19.87 2.93 8.70
N SER A 61 20.39 3.82 9.56
CA SER A 61 19.62 4.94 10.13
C SER A 61 19.55 6.18 9.23
N SER A 62 20.34 6.24 8.16
CA SER A 62 20.46 7.44 7.32
C SER A 62 19.60 7.42 6.05
N VAL A 63 18.96 6.29 5.74
CA VAL A 63 17.94 6.17 4.67
C VAL A 63 16.51 6.18 5.25
N LEU A 64 16.38 6.31 6.58
CA LEU A 64 15.10 6.29 7.32
C LEU A 64 14.53 7.70 7.59
N LEU A 65 15.12 8.77 7.06
CA LEU A 65 14.84 10.13 7.53
C LEU A 65 13.66 10.86 6.86
N GLU A 66 12.87 10.23 5.98
CA GLU A 66 11.60 10.82 5.49
C GLU A 66 10.41 9.82 5.55
N ARG A 67 10.49 8.81 6.42
CA ARG A 67 9.35 7.92 6.71
C ARG A 67 8.95 8.08 8.17
N THR A 68 7.92 8.89 8.40
CA THR A 68 7.44 9.30 9.73
C THR A 68 6.94 8.13 10.59
N ILE A 69 6.51 7.03 9.95
CA ILE A 69 5.95 5.87 10.65
C ILE A 69 7.03 4.81 10.91
N THR A 70 7.26 4.50 12.19
CA THR A 70 8.23 3.48 12.64
C THR A 70 7.55 2.39 13.46
N LEU A 71 8.13 1.18 13.51
CA LEU A 71 7.59 0.08 14.31
C LEU A 71 7.40 0.47 15.78
N ALA A 72 8.41 1.09 16.39
CA ALA A 72 8.36 1.49 17.79
C ALA A 72 7.26 2.53 18.05
N GLY A 73 7.05 3.47 17.11
CA GLY A 73 5.95 4.43 17.20
C GLY A 73 4.58 3.75 17.13
N LEU A 74 4.44 2.73 16.28
CA LEU A 74 3.20 1.94 16.20
C LEU A 74 2.97 1.09 17.45
N GLU A 75 4.01 0.48 18.01
CA GLU A 75 3.91 -0.25 19.28
C GLU A 75 3.47 0.68 20.42
N GLU A 76 3.99 1.91 20.49
CA GLU A 76 3.58 2.93 21.46
C GLU A 76 2.13 3.38 21.23
N MET A 77 1.72 3.60 19.98
CA MET A 77 0.34 3.94 19.61
C MET A 77 -0.63 2.85 20.08
N PHE A 78 -0.35 1.57 19.78
CA PHE A 78 -1.19 0.45 20.21
C PHE A 78 -1.26 0.32 21.73
N ALA A 79 -0.13 0.49 22.42
CA ALA A 79 -0.10 0.48 23.89
C ALA A 79 -0.94 1.62 24.48
N THR A 80 -0.90 2.80 23.87
CA THR A 80 -1.68 3.97 24.29
C THR A 80 -3.17 3.74 24.09
N ILE A 81 -3.59 3.22 22.92
CA ILE A 81 -5.00 2.90 22.65
C ILE A 81 -5.51 1.88 23.69
N ALA A 82 -4.78 0.77 23.89
CA ALA A 82 -5.16 -0.24 24.87
C ALA A 82 -5.22 0.28 26.32
N ALA A 83 -4.48 1.34 26.66
CA ALA A 83 -4.48 1.96 27.98
C ALA A 83 -5.57 3.04 28.16
N THR A 84 -6.06 3.62 27.07
CA THR A 84 -6.95 4.80 27.10
C THR A 84 -8.36 4.51 26.60
N THR A 85 -8.56 3.40 25.89
CA THR A 85 -9.86 2.98 25.36
C THR A 85 -10.17 1.54 25.74
N ASP A 86 -11.45 1.18 25.69
CA ASP A 86 -11.92 -0.21 25.85
C ASP A 86 -11.95 -0.97 24.51
N TRP A 87 -11.24 -0.48 23.49
CA TRP A 87 -11.29 -1.08 22.15
C TRP A 87 -10.49 -2.38 22.09
N ASP A 88 -11.12 -3.44 21.60
CA ASP A 88 -10.42 -4.67 21.26
C ASP A 88 -9.70 -4.51 19.91
N MET A 89 -8.39 -4.32 19.95
CA MET A 89 -7.54 -4.17 18.75
C MET A 89 -7.38 -5.50 17.97
N ALA A 90 -7.84 -6.62 18.51
CA ALA A 90 -7.94 -7.89 17.78
C ALA A 90 -9.21 -7.96 16.89
N GLU A 91 -10.16 -7.05 17.09
CA GLU A 91 -11.32 -6.90 16.23
C GLU A 91 -11.09 -5.84 15.14
N PRO A 92 -11.79 -5.93 13.99
CA PRO A 92 -11.65 -4.94 12.92
C PRO A 92 -11.82 -3.51 13.44
N LYS A 93 -10.93 -2.63 12.99
CA LYS A 93 -10.99 -1.19 13.21
C LYS A 93 -11.02 -0.48 11.88
N LEU A 94 -11.63 0.70 11.86
CA LEU A 94 -11.66 1.54 10.68
C LEU A 94 -10.34 2.29 10.59
N TRP A 95 -9.53 1.99 9.58
CA TRP A 95 -8.24 2.64 9.35
C TRP A 95 -8.38 3.67 8.24
N GLY A 96 -8.23 4.94 8.60
CA GLY A 96 -8.20 6.06 7.65
C GLY A 96 -6.78 6.35 7.18
N HIS A 97 -6.60 6.62 5.89
CA HIS A 97 -5.31 6.98 5.30
C HIS A 97 -5.43 8.29 4.52
N TYR A 98 -4.43 9.15 4.70
CA TYR A 98 -4.43 10.51 4.16
C TYR A 98 -3.27 10.76 3.19
N PHE A 99 -3.58 11.24 1.99
CA PHE A 99 -2.58 11.61 0.97
C PHE A 99 -2.71 13.07 0.56
N GLY A 100 -1.59 13.78 0.51
CA GLY A 100 -1.51 15.18 0.12
C GLY A 100 -1.00 15.37 -1.31
N HIS A 101 -1.64 16.24 -2.10
CA HIS A 101 -1.12 16.68 -3.40
C HIS A 101 -1.81 17.98 -3.89
N PRO A 102 -1.12 18.92 -4.58
CA PRO A 102 -1.76 20.13 -5.10
C PRO A 102 -2.67 19.85 -6.31
N GLU A 103 -2.53 18.72 -7.00
CA GLU A 103 -3.40 18.35 -8.13
C GLU A 103 -4.44 17.30 -7.70
N ARG A 104 -5.68 17.76 -7.47
CA ARG A 104 -6.83 16.90 -7.15
C ARG A 104 -6.98 15.68 -8.06
N LYS A 105 -6.73 15.84 -9.37
CA LYS A 105 -6.88 14.77 -10.35
C LYS A 105 -5.95 13.57 -10.09
N ARG A 106 -4.75 13.78 -9.53
CA ARG A 106 -3.87 12.65 -9.18
C ARG A 106 -4.38 11.88 -7.99
N LEU A 107 -4.96 12.59 -7.02
CA LEU A 107 -5.61 11.98 -5.87
C LEU A 107 -6.81 11.12 -6.32
N GLU A 108 -7.59 11.57 -7.30
CA GLU A 108 -8.70 10.78 -7.86
C GLU A 108 -8.21 9.48 -8.55
N LEU A 109 -7.06 9.52 -9.23
CA LEU A 109 -6.43 8.33 -9.82
C LEU A 109 -5.92 7.36 -8.74
N ALA A 110 -5.27 7.90 -7.69
CA ALA A 110 -4.81 7.11 -6.55
C ALA A 110 -6.01 6.46 -5.82
N ALA A 111 -7.08 7.21 -5.58
CA ALA A 111 -8.33 6.71 -4.98
C ALA A 111 -8.93 5.56 -5.80
N THR A 112 -8.95 5.67 -7.13
CA THR A 112 -9.42 4.59 -8.00
C THR A 112 -8.58 3.32 -7.86
N ALA A 113 -7.25 3.46 -7.73
CA ALA A 113 -6.36 2.32 -7.52
C ALA A 113 -6.48 1.70 -6.12
N LEU A 114 -6.76 2.52 -5.10
CA LEU A 114 -7.02 2.07 -3.73
C LEU A 114 -8.38 1.36 -3.64
N ALA A 115 -9.40 1.82 -4.36
CA ALA A 115 -10.71 1.17 -4.43
C ALA A 115 -10.64 -0.27 -4.96
N VAL A 116 -9.78 -0.53 -5.95
CA VAL A 116 -9.54 -1.90 -6.45
C VAL A 116 -8.89 -2.80 -5.40
N GLN A 117 -8.18 -2.20 -4.43
CA GLN A 117 -7.55 -2.89 -3.30
C GLN A 117 -8.47 -3.00 -2.08
N GLY A 118 -9.75 -2.62 -2.23
CA GLY A 118 -10.77 -2.72 -1.18
C GLY A 118 -10.80 -1.57 -0.19
N PHE A 119 -10.17 -0.43 -0.50
CA PHE A 119 -10.34 0.79 0.28
C PHE A 119 -11.60 1.53 -0.16
N ASP A 120 -12.37 2.02 0.80
CA ASP A 120 -13.51 2.88 0.56
C ASP A 120 -13.05 4.33 0.40
N PHE A 121 -13.50 4.97 -0.67
CA PHE A 121 -13.26 6.39 -0.88
C PHE A 121 -14.21 7.22 0.00
N VAL A 122 -13.64 8.08 0.85
CA VAL A 122 -14.42 8.97 1.72
C VAL A 122 -14.61 10.33 1.06
N ASP A 123 -13.53 11.08 0.87
CA ASP A 123 -13.58 12.39 0.21
C ASP A 123 -12.17 12.87 -0.24
N ILE A 124 -12.14 13.96 -1.01
CA ILE A 124 -10.94 14.77 -1.25
C ILE A 124 -11.19 16.18 -0.70
N TYR A 125 -10.57 16.48 0.43
CA TYR A 125 -10.68 17.78 1.07
C TYR A 125 -9.92 18.85 0.29
N PRO A 126 -10.49 20.05 0.14
CA PRO A 126 -9.80 21.18 -0.47
C PRO A 126 -8.62 21.65 0.40
N PRO A 127 -7.63 22.35 -0.18
CA PRO A 127 -6.58 22.99 0.60
C PRO A 127 -7.14 24.01 1.57
N ASP A 128 -6.39 24.24 2.65
CA ASP A 128 -6.68 25.30 3.60
C ASP A 128 -6.71 26.65 2.87
N VAL A 129 -7.72 27.46 3.18
CA VAL A 129 -7.94 28.78 2.55
C VAL A 129 -6.89 29.80 2.98
N ASP A 130 -6.25 29.57 4.13
CA ASP A 130 -5.21 30.43 4.69
C ASP A 130 -3.80 29.95 4.35
N ALA A 131 -3.65 28.79 3.69
CA ALA A 131 -2.35 28.28 3.25
C ALA A 131 -1.74 29.15 2.14
N ALA A 132 -0.41 29.27 2.15
CA ALA A 132 0.30 29.85 1.03
C ALA A 132 0.04 29.03 -0.24
N PRO A 133 0.02 29.65 -1.44
CA PRO A 133 -0.26 28.95 -2.70
C PRO A 133 0.64 27.73 -2.93
N GLU A 134 1.89 27.79 -2.48
CA GLU A 134 2.87 26.70 -2.54
C GLU A 134 2.56 25.52 -1.60
N ASP A 135 1.81 25.77 -0.53
CA ASP A 135 1.44 24.79 0.50
C ASP A 135 -0.02 24.33 0.38
N ALA A 136 -0.76 24.83 -0.62
CA ALA A 136 -2.16 24.51 -0.86
C ALA A 136 -2.33 23.09 -1.42
N LEU A 137 -2.36 22.09 -0.52
CA LEU A 137 -2.55 20.68 -0.83
C LEU A 137 -4.01 20.25 -0.68
N TYR A 138 -4.52 19.48 -1.64
CA TYR A 138 -5.71 18.67 -1.46
C TYR A 138 -5.36 17.42 -0.66
N TYR A 139 -6.29 16.96 0.18
CA TYR A 139 -6.12 15.76 0.99
C TYR A 139 -7.12 14.69 0.62
N LEU A 140 -6.64 13.57 0.07
CA LEU A 140 -7.45 12.37 -0.15
C LEU A 140 -7.57 11.61 1.16
N HIS A 141 -8.81 11.29 1.54
CA HIS A 141 -9.11 10.39 2.64
C HIS A 141 -9.76 9.11 2.11
N VAL A 142 -9.15 7.96 2.46
CA VAL A 142 -9.69 6.63 2.20
C VAL A 142 -9.71 5.82 3.48
N GLU A 143 -10.63 4.89 3.60
CA GLU A 143 -10.81 4.07 4.79
C GLU A 143 -10.85 2.58 4.43
N ARG A 144 -10.44 1.73 5.37
CA ARG A 144 -10.65 0.28 5.27
C ARG A 144 -10.80 -0.34 6.64
N ALA A 145 -11.80 -1.19 6.82
CA ALA A 145 -12.02 -1.90 8.07
C ALA A 145 -11.16 -3.17 8.15
N GLU A 146 -10.15 -3.18 9.01
CA GLU A 146 -9.16 -4.26 9.11
C GLU A 146 -8.66 -4.50 10.53
N VAL A 147 -8.15 -5.72 10.75
CA VAL A 147 -7.40 -6.06 11.97
C VAL A 147 -5.93 -5.91 11.66
N HIS A 148 -5.24 -5.11 12.48
CA HIS A 148 -3.81 -4.91 12.36
C HIS A 148 -3.10 -5.11 13.70
N ASP A 149 -1.87 -5.59 13.61
CA ASP A 149 -0.85 -5.49 14.64
C ASP A 149 0.20 -4.46 14.18
N PRO A 150 1.09 -3.99 15.07
CA PRO A 150 2.09 -2.99 14.70
C PRO A 150 2.94 -3.35 13.47
N ARG A 151 3.22 -4.64 13.21
CA ARG A 151 4.00 -5.05 12.03
C ARG A 151 3.17 -5.02 10.76
N SER A 152 1.98 -5.62 10.76
CA SER A 152 1.12 -5.58 9.56
C SER A 152 0.72 -4.15 9.19
N LEU A 153 0.56 -3.27 10.18
CA LEU A 153 0.30 -1.86 9.95
C LEU A 153 1.51 -1.13 9.38
N LEU A 154 2.72 -1.48 9.82
CA LEU A 154 3.95 -0.95 9.24
C LEU A 154 4.07 -1.37 7.77
N GLU A 155 3.87 -2.67 7.47
CA GLU A 155 3.88 -3.21 6.11
C GLU A 155 2.87 -2.49 5.21
N LEU A 156 1.67 -2.22 5.74
CA LEU A 156 0.64 -1.45 5.03
C LEU A 156 1.12 -0.01 4.77
N ALA A 157 1.66 0.67 5.78
CA ALA A 157 2.20 2.03 5.63
C ALA A 157 3.34 2.07 4.59
N GLU A 158 4.20 1.05 4.52
CA GLU A 158 5.20 0.95 3.45
C GLU A 158 4.56 0.89 2.06
N GLY A 159 3.49 0.11 1.91
CA GLY A 159 2.69 0.05 0.69
C GLY A 159 2.08 1.40 0.33
N MET A 160 1.64 2.18 1.31
CA MET A 160 1.09 3.52 1.11
C MET A 160 2.15 4.52 0.62
N TYR A 161 3.36 4.49 1.20
CA TYR A 161 4.48 5.29 0.70
C TYR A 161 4.82 4.94 -0.75
N GLN A 162 4.92 3.65 -1.08
CA GLN A 162 5.19 3.21 -2.46
C GLN A 162 4.07 3.60 -3.44
N LEU A 163 2.82 3.61 -2.98
CA LEU A 163 1.70 4.08 -3.77
C LEU A 163 1.80 5.58 -4.03
N ALA A 164 2.10 6.38 -3.00
CA ALA A 164 2.33 7.81 -3.15
C ALA A 164 3.44 8.11 -4.16
N GLU A 165 4.57 7.39 -4.09
CA GLU A 165 5.65 7.49 -5.08
C GLU A 165 5.20 7.11 -6.49
N ARG A 166 4.46 6.00 -6.64
CA ARG A 166 3.96 5.52 -7.94
C ARG A 166 3.06 6.53 -8.64
N PHE A 167 2.19 7.21 -7.88
CA PHE A 167 1.30 8.24 -8.41
C PHE A 167 1.93 9.65 -8.38
N ALA A 168 3.19 9.76 -7.95
CA ALA A 168 3.90 11.02 -7.75
C ALA A 168 3.05 12.04 -6.96
N LEU A 169 2.49 11.57 -5.84
CA LEU A 169 1.80 12.40 -4.85
C LEU A 169 2.84 13.16 -4.03
N THR A 170 2.41 14.25 -3.38
CA THR A 170 3.34 15.09 -2.60
C THR A 170 3.73 14.41 -1.31
N SER A 171 2.76 13.81 -0.62
CA SER A 171 2.99 13.17 0.67
C SER A 171 1.94 12.10 0.98
N TYR A 172 2.36 11.17 1.83
CA TYR A 172 1.46 10.34 2.62
C TYR A 172 1.56 10.86 4.07
N ASP A 173 0.47 11.44 4.56
CA ASP A 173 0.47 12.23 5.81
C ASP A 173 0.37 11.34 7.05
N GLY A 174 -0.27 10.17 6.90
CA GLY A 174 -0.34 9.17 7.96
C GLY A 174 -1.65 8.41 7.96
N MET A 175 -1.98 7.91 9.15
CA MET A 175 -3.13 7.07 9.38
C MET A 175 -3.87 7.46 10.66
N ASP A 176 -5.17 7.24 10.66
CA ASP A 176 -6.04 7.39 11.82
C ASP A 176 -6.78 6.07 12.08
N VAL A 177 -7.19 5.84 13.32
CA VAL A 177 -7.90 4.61 13.71
C VAL A 177 -9.16 4.93 14.50
N GLY A 178 -10.27 4.36 14.05
CA GLY A 178 -11.57 4.53 14.67
C GLY A 178 -12.31 3.21 14.90
N PRO A 179 -13.41 3.24 15.68
CA PRO A 179 -14.33 2.12 15.77
C PRO A 179 -15.03 1.91 14.42
N VAL A 180 -15.37 0.65 14.12
CA VAL A 180 -16.29 0.35 13.02
C VAL A 180 -17.72 0.60 13.54
N GLU A 181 -18.50 1.45 12.85
CA GLU A 181 -19.90 1.73 13.17
C GLU A 181 -20.89 0.73 12.54
#